data_AF-A0A839CXD2-F1
#
_entry.id   AF-A0A839CXD2-F1
#
_cell.length_a   1.000
_cell.length_b   1.000
_cell.length_c   1.000
_cell.angle_alpha   90.00
_cell.angle_beta   90.00
_cell.angle_gamma   90.00
#
_symmetry.space_group_name_H-M   'P 1'
#
loop_
_entity.id
_entity.type
_entity.pdbx_description
1 polymer ?
#
loop_
_entity_poly.entity_id
_entity_poly.type
_entity_poly.pdbx_seq_one_letter_code
_entity_poly.pdbx_strand_id
1 'polypeptide(L)'
;MFFVSNAGAEPNYNKIFDGVKPCFILYDLNKEKTAEIINSNRCNKRIASCSTFKVALSLIGFDSGILKDEDNPKWKFKPEYSPVLEVHAKDHTPKGWMANSVVWCSQVLTRELGMEKFENYIAKLSYGNRDNRKHGQKRWSNTELA
;
A
#
# COMPACT_ATOMS: atom_id res chain seq x y z
N MET A 1 11.95 16.52 40.71
CA MET A 1 12.42 16.78 39.34
C MET A 1 12.91 15.45 38.79
N PHE A 2 12.11 14.76 37.97
CA PHE A 2 12.48 13.46 37.41
C PHE A 2 12.64 13.62 35.90
N PHE A 3 13.89 13.59 35.42
CA PHE A 3 14.18 13.33 34.02
C PHE A 3 14.27 11.81 33.85
N VAL A 4 13.23 11.20 33.27
CA VAL A 4 13.38 9.86 32.70
C VAL A 4 13.90 10.05 31.28
N SER A 5 15.22 10.09 31.14
CA SER A 5 15.88 9.88 29.86
C SER A 5 15.78 8.39 29.54
N ASN A 6 14.76 7.98 28.79
CA ASN A 6 14.76 6.67 28.15
C ASN A 6 15.27 6.83 26.71
N ALA A 7 16.54 7.20 26.59
CA ALA A 7 17.25 7.07 25.32
C ALA A 7 17.59 5.57 25.15
N GLY A 8 16.68 4.82 24.55
CA GLY A 8 17.08 3.57 23.91
C GLY A 8 18.23 3.89 22.95
N ALA A 9 19.27 3.04 22.91
CA ALA A 9 20.39 3.26 22.02
C ALA A 9 19.91 3.48 20.57
N GLU A 10 20.43 4.52 19.92
CA GLU A 10 20.13 4.81 18.51
C GLU A 10 20.41 3.56 17.64
N PRO A 11 19.53 3.23 16.67
CA PRO A 11 19.72 2.04 15.85
C PRO A 11 21.03 2.11 15.06
N ASN A 12 21.83 1.04 15.09
CA ASN A 12 22.98 0.92 14.21
C ASN A 12 22.53 0.43 12.83
N TYR A 13 22.17 1.38 11.96
CA TYR A 13 21.66 1.08 10.62
C TYR A 13 22.69 0.40 9.70
N ASN A 14 23.99 0.64 9.89
CA ASN A 14 25.02 -0.07 9.13
C ASN A 14 24.97 -1.58 9.42
N LYS A 15 24.69 -1.95 10.67
CA LYS A 15 24.52 -3.36 11.06
C LYS A 15 23.18 -3.93 10.57
N ILE A 16 22.09 -3.16 10.66
CA ILE A 16 20.75 -3.60 10.24
C ILE A 16 20.70 -3.87 8.74
N PHE A 17 21.36 -3.03 7.95
CA PHE A 17 21.36 -3.10 6.49
C PHE A 17 22.67 -3.66 5.91
N ASP A 18 23.43 -4.42 6.70
CA ASP A 18 24.65 -5.05 6.23
C ASP A 18 24.37 -5.95 5.01
N GLY A 19 25.23 -5.84 4.00
CA GLY A 19 25.08 -6.57 2.72
C GLY A 19 23.92 -6.13 1.83
N VAL A 20 23.11 -5.12 2.20
CA VAL A 20 22.00 -4.62 1.37
C VAL A 20 22.12 -3.12 1.07
N LYS A 21 21.54 -2.69 -0.06
CA LYS A 21 21.45 -1.27 -0.46
C LYS A 21 19.99 -0.80 -0.35
N PRO A 22 19.48 -0.54 0.86
CA PRO A 22 18.07 -0.24 1.10
C PRO A 22 17.72 1.14 0.52
N CYS A 23 16.44 1.46 0.46
CA CYS A 23 15.98 2.81 0.72
C CYS A 23 15.25 2.76 2.07
N PHE A 24 15.62 3.62 3.00
CA PHE A 24 14.94 3.74 4.29
C PHE A 24 14.79 5.22 4.65
N ILE A 25 13.59 5.60 5.07
CA ILE A 25 13.25 6.96 5.49
C ILE A 25 12.50 6.83 6.81
N LEU A 26 12.96 7.55 7.83
CA LEU A 26 12.25 7.70 9.10
C LEU A 26 11.86 9.18 9.27
N TYR A 27 10.57 9.43 9.43
CA TYR A 27 10.05 10.77 9.70
C TYR A 27 9.56 10.84 11.15
N ASP A 28 10.07 11.80 11.91
CA ASP A 28 9.69 12.07 13.29
C ASP A 28 8.56 13.09 13.29
N LEU A 29 7.33 12.62 13.58
CA LEU A 29 6.14 13.46 13.63
C LEU A 29 6.20 14.51 14.75
N ASN A 30 6.85 14.22 15.88
CA ASN A 30 6.92 15.16 17.01
C ASN A 30 7.82 16.37 16.69
N LYS A 31 8.81 16.16 15.83
CA LYS A 31 9.76 17.18 15.40
C LYS A 31 9.46 17.71 13.99
N GLU A 32 8.42 17.17 13.35
CA GLU A 32 8.03 17.47 11.97
C GLU A 32 9.21 17.43 10.98
N LYS A 33 10.12 16.46 11.15
CA LYS A 33 11.32 16.35 10.31
C LYS A 33 11.72 14.92 10.02
N THR A 34 12.42 14.72 8.91
CA THR A 34 13.10 13.45 8.62
C THR A 34 14.21 13.25 9.65
N ALA A 35 14.09 12.20 10.45
CA ALA A 35 15.11 11.80 11.41
C ALA A 35 16.25 11.09 10.71
N GLU A 36 15.95 10.20 9.75
CA GLU A 36 16.94 9.39 9.05
C GLU A 36 16.59 9.21 7.58
N ILE A 37 17.61 9.23 6.73
CA ILE A 37 17.51 8.84 5.32
C ILE A 37 18.74 8.02 4.92
N ILE A 38 18.51 6.77 4.52
CA ILE A 38 19.57 5.87 4.07
C ILE A 38 19.38 5.65 2.58
N ASN A 39 20.46 5.92 1.82
CA ASN A 39 20.50 5.83 0.37
C ASN A 39 19.47 6.75 -0.30
N SER A 40 19.59 8.06 -0.04
CA SER A 40 18.72 9.12 -0.58
C SER A 40 18.54 9.03 -2.11
N ASN A 41 19.61 8.72 -2.84
CA ASN A 41 19.58 8.53 -4.29
C ASN A 41 18.62 7.41 -4.73
N ARG A 42 18.55 6.31 -3.98
CA ARG A 42 17.57 5.24 -4.24
C ARG A 42 16.18 5.65 -3.77
N CYS A 43 16.07 6.34 -2.63
CA CYS A 43 14.79 6.82 -2.11
C CYS A 43 14.07 7.82 -2.99
N ASN A 44 14.81 8.59 -3.79
CA ASN A 44 14.24 9.52 -4.76
C ASN A 44 13.72 8.81 -6.05
N LYS A 45 13.89 7.49 -6.17
CA LYS A 45 13.37 6.72 -7.32
C LYS A 45 11.99 6.16 -7.01
N ARG A 46 11.05 6.43 -7.90
CA ARG A 46 9.73 5.79 -7.90
C ARG A 46 9.88 4.30 -8.22
N ILE A 47 9.19 3.47 -7.45
CA ILE A 47 9.11 2.02 -7.66
C ILE A 47 7.65 1.59 -7.56
N ALA A 48 7.30 0.49 -8.22
CA ALA A 48 5.96 -0.06 -8.14
C ALA A 48 5.53 -0.25 -6.67
N SER A 49 4.41 0.35 -6.30
CA SER A 49 3.82 0.22 -4.97
C SER A 49 3.39 -1.21 -4.65
N CYS A 50 3.06 -2.01 -5.67
CA CYS A 50 2.62 -3.39 -5.51
C CYS A 50 1.49 -3.47 -4.46
N SER A 51 1.71 -4.20 -3.37
CA SER A 51 0.70 -4.36 -2.33
C SER A 51 0.61 -3.20 -1.34
N THR A 52 1.58 -2.28 -1.30
CA THR A 52 1.49 -1.11 -0.41
C THR A 52 0.39 -0.15 -0.86
N PHE A 53 0.03 -0.15 -2.15
CA PHE A 53 -1.10 0.61 -2.68
C PHE A 53 -2.44 0.26 -2.03
N LYS A 54 -2.58 -0.94 -1.43
CA LYS A 54 -3.81 -1.34 -0.73
C LYS A 54 -4.18 -0.37 0.40
N VAL A 55 -3.21 0.31 1.01
CA VAL A 55 -3.47 1.36 2.01
C VAL A 55 -4.27 2.50 1.40
N ALA A 56 -3.81 3.08 0.29
CA ALA A 56 -4.55 4.12 -0.43
C ALA A 56 -5.90 3.59 -0.95
N LEU A 57 -5.93 2.36 -1.46
CA LEU A 57 -7.16 1.75 -1.95
C LEU A 57 -8.19 1.51 -0.85
N SER A 58 -7.76 1.24 0.39
CA SER A 58 -8.66 1.12 1.53
C SER A 58 -9.33 2.45 1.86
N LEU A 59 -8.57 3.56 1.86
CA LEU A 59 -9.12 4.91 2.05
C LEU A 59 -10.17 5.24 0.98
N ILE A 60 -9.84 4.96 -0.29
CA ILE A 60 -10.78 5.12 -1.41
C ILE A 60 -12.02 4.24 -1.23
N GLY A 61 -11.83 3.00 -0.79
CA GLY A 61 -12.92 2.05 -0.56
C GLY A 61 -13.89 2.53 0.53
N PHE A 62 -13.40 3.09 1.63
CA PHE A 62 -14.24 3.67 2.68
C PHE A 62 -14.92 4.97 2.22
N ASP A 63 -14.18 5.90 1.60
CA ASP A 63 -14.74 7.18 1.15
C ASP A 63 -15.83 7.01 0.07
N SER A 64 -15.65 6.05 -0.84
CA SER A 64 -16.67 5.71 -1.85
C SER A 64 -17.83 4.87 -1.31
N GLY A 65 -17.75 4.42 -0.05
CA GLY A 65 -18.75 3.59 0.58
C GLY A 65 -18.78 2.14 0.10
N ILE A 66 -17.78 1.65 -0.63
CA ILE A 66 -17.66 0.23 -0.98
C ILE A 66 -17.32 -0.58 0.27
N LEU A 67 -16.36 -0.10 1.05
CA LEU A 67 -16.01 -0.66 2.35
C LEU A 67 -16.89 -0.03 3.43
N LYS A 68 -17.41 -0.85 4.34
CA LYS A 68 -18.26 -0.38 5.45
C LYS A 68 -17.54 -0.47 6.78
N ASP A 69 -16.84 -1.58 6.99
CA ASP A 69 -16.02 -1.86 8.17
C ASP A 69 -14.96 -2.91 7.80
N GLU A 70 -14.30 -3.50 8.80
CA GLU A 70 -13.26 -4.50 8.56
C GLU A 70 -13.80 -5.87 8.09
N ASP A 71 -15.08 -6.13 8.27
CA ASP A 71 -15.75 -7.41 7.96
C ASP A 71 -16.68 -7.31 6.74
N ASN A 72 -17.03 -6.10 6.30
CA ASN A 72 -18.01 -5.85 5.24
C ASN A 72 -17.46 -4.96 4.10
N PRO A 73 -17.62 -5.39 2.83
CA PRO A 73 -18.38 -6.55 2.37
C PRO A 73 -17.58 -7.86 2.43
N LYS A 74 -18.28 -8.99 2.47
CA LYS A 74 -17.68 -10.31 2.25
C LYS A 74 -17.67 -10.64 0.77
N TRP A 75 -16.52 -10.52 0.11
CA TRP A 75 -16.39 -10.88 -1.29
C TRP A 75 -16.27 -12.39 -1.48
N LYS A 76 -17.05 -12.92 -2.43
CA LYS A 76 -17.06 -14.34 -2.77
C LYS A 76 -15.90 -14.70 -3.67
N PHE A 77 -15.16 -15.72 -3.27
CA PHE A 77 -14.13 -16.29 -4.14
C PHE A 77 -14.76 -16.90 -5.39
N LYS A 78 -14.08 -16.75 -6.52
CA LYS A 78 -14.46 -17.40 -7.77
C LYS A 78 -13.25 -18.12 -8.36
N PRO A 79 -13.41 -19.36 -8.88
CA PRO A 79 -12.29 -20.14 -9.41
C PRO A 79 -11.45 -19.42 -10.47
N GLU A 80 -12.05 -18.52 -11.25
CA GLU A 80 -11.35 -17.74 -12.29
C GLU A 80 -10.36 -16.69 -11.75
N TYR A 81 -10.31 -16.45 -10.43
CA TYR A 81 -9.35 -15.53 -9.83
C TYR A 81 -7.93 -16.11 -9.75
N SER A 82 -7.73 -17.39 -10.05
CA SER A 82 -6.43 -18.06 -10.16
C SER A 82 -5.45 -17.68 -9.04
N PRO A 83 -5.80 -17.96 -7.77
CA PRO A 83 -4.98 -17.57 -6.62
C PRO A 83 -3.63 -18.29 -6.64
N VAL A 84 -2.56 -17.56 -6.36
CA VAL A 84 -1.20 -18.14 -6.23
C VAL A 84 -0.99 -18.77 -4.86
N LEU A 85 -1.61 -18.22 -3.82
CA LEU A 85 -1.52 -18.72 -2.45
C LEU A 85 -2.84 -19.35 -2.02
N GLU A 86 -2.77 -20.48 -1.31
CA GLU A 86 -3.96 -21.17 -0.79
C GLU A 86 -4.84 -20.25 0.07
N VAL A 87 -4.22 -19.40 0.89
CA VAL A 87 -4.94 -18.44 1.74
C VAL A 87 -5.80 -17.45 0.94
N HIS A 88 -5.55 -17.27 -0.37
CA HIS A 88 -6.34 -16.42 -1.27
C HIS A 88 -7.54 -17.13 -1.90
N ALA A 89 -7.60 -18.47 -1.83
CA ALA A 89 -8.60 -19.31 -2.49
C ALA A 89 -9.90 -19.48 -1.68
N LYS A 90 -10.36 -18.40 -1.04
CA LYS A 90 -11.55 -18.39 -0.18
C LYS A 90 -12.17 -17.00 -0.10
N ASP A 91 -13.39 -16.93 0.41
CA ASP A 91 -14.04 -15.64 0.67
C ASP A 91 -13.17 -14.75 1.58
N HIS A 92 -13.16 -13.46 1.30
CA HIS A 92 -12.43 -12.49 2.10
C HIS A 92 -13.29 -11.28 2.46
N THR A 93 -13.09 -10.81 3.68
CA THR A 93 -13.50 -9.49 4.15
C THR A 93 -12.36 -8.47 3.94
N PRO A 94 -12.58 -7.16 4.15
CA PRO A 94 -11.51 -6.17 4.07
C PRO A 94 -10.32 -6.47 4.99
N LYS A 95 -10.56 -7.01 6.18
CA LYS A 95 -9.53 -7.49 7.13
C LYS A 95 -8.69 -8.60 6.51
N GLY A 96 -9.33 -9.63 5.96
CA GLY A 96 -8.65 -10.74 5.31
C GLY A 96 -7.87 -10.32 4.06
N TRP A 97 -8.45 -9.40 3.28
CA TRP A 97 -7.83 -8.80 2.12
C TRP A 97 -6.52 -8.08 2.46
N MET A 98 -6.55 -7.22 3.48
CA MET A 98 -5.38 -6.44 3.89
C MET A 98 -4.30 -7.34 4.52
N ALA A 99 -4.68 -8.21 5.47
CA ALA A 99 -3.75 -9.05 6.21
C ALA A 99 -3.00 -10.05 5.31
N ASN A 100 -3.69 -10.63 4.32
CA ASN A 100 -3.11 -11.65 3.43
C ASN A 100 -2.71 -11.09 2.06
N SER A 101 -2.80 -9.76 1.89
CA SER A 101 -2.46 -9.07 0.65
C SER A 101 -3.17 -9.63 -0.59
N VAL A 102 -4.45 -9.97 -0.46
CA VAL A 102 -5.22 -10.70 -1.48
C VAL A 102 -5.44 -9.83 -2.72
N VAL A 103 -4.77 -10.15 -3.83
CA VAL A 103 -4.76 -9.27 -5.01
C VAL A 103 -6.14 -9.16 -5.68
N TRP A 104 -6.87 -10.27 -5.79
CA TRP A 104 -8.15 -10.28 -6.48
C TRP A 104 -9.21 -9.41 -5.78
N CYS A 105 -9.17 -9.24 -4.45
CA CYS A 105 -10.09 -8.34 -3.76
C CYS A 105 -9.87 -6.88 -4.17
N SER A 106 -8.62 -6.47 -4.40
CA SER A 106 -8.32 -5.13 -4.94
C SER A 106 -8.88 -4.95 -6.35
N GLN A 107 -8.85 -6.01 -7.16
CA GLN A 107 -9.43 -6.00 -8.52
C GLN A 107 -10.97 -5.95 -8.50
N VAL A 108 -11.61 -6.52 -7.48
CA VAL A 108 -13.06 -6.41 -7.27
C VAL A 108 -13.40 -4.98 -6.85
N LEU A 109 -12.75 -4.44 -5.82
CA LEU A 109 -12.96 -3.09 -5.32
C LEU A 109 -12.78 -2.04 -6.43
N THR A 110 -11.69 -2.11 -7.20
CA THR A 110 -11.44 -1.16 -8.31
C THR A 110 -12.47 -1.28 -9.44
N ARG A 111 -13.03 -2.47 -9.68
CA ARG A 111 -14.09 -2.67 -10.68
C ARG A 111 -15.42 -2.09 -10.21
N GLU A 112 -15.76 -2.28 -8.93
CA GLU A 112 -16.96 -1.69 -8.32
C GLU A 112 -16.87 -0.16 -8.27
N LEU A 113 -15.68 0.38 -8.03
CA LEU A 113 -15.43 1.82 -8.03
C LEU A 113 -15.60 2.46 -9.41
N GLY A 114 -15.14 1.77 -10.46
CA GLY A 114 -15.07 2.30 -11.82
C GLY A 114 -13.86 3.20 -12.07
N MET A 115 -13.39 3.22 -13.32
CA MET A 115 -12.13 3.88 -13.70
C MET A 115 -12.15 5.40 -13.52
N GLU A 116 -13.27 6.07 -13.79
CA GLU A 116 -13.38 7.52 -13.64
C GLU A 116 -13.17 7.96 -12.19
N LYS A 117 -13.89 7.34 -11.24
CA LYS A 117 -13.70 7.61 -9.81
C LYS A 117 -12.29 7.24 -9.37
N PHE A 118 -11.77 6.10 -9.83
CA PHE A 118 -10.41 5.68 -9.53
C PHE A 118 -9.38 6.76 -9.94
N GLU A 119 -9.42 7.25 -11.17
CA GLU A 119 -8.53 8.30 -11.68
C GLU A 119 -8.65 9.59 -10.87
N ASN A 120 -9.87 9.99 -10.53
CA ASN A 120 -10.13 11.16 -9.69
C ASN A 120 -9.52 11.02 -8.29
N TYR A 121 -9.61 9.84 -7.67
CA TYR A 121 -8.99 9.59 -6.36
C TYR A 121 -7.46 9.60 -6.43
N ILE A 122 -6.87 8.95 -7.43
CA ILE A 122 -5.40 8.96 -7.62
C ILE A 122 -4.89 10.38 -7.81
N ALA A 123 -5.61 11.22 -8.55
CA ALA A 123 -5.29 12.63 -8.70
C ALA A 123 -5.41 13.40 -7.36
N LYS A 124 -6.51 13.24 -6.62
CA LYS A 124 -6.73 13.88 -5.31
C LYS A 124 -5.67 13.51 -4.28
N LEU A 125 -5.25 12.25 -4.24
CA LEU A 125 -4.20 11.77 -3.34
C LEU A 125 -2.79 12.19 -3.78
N SER A 126 -2.64 12.74 -5.00
CA SER A 126 -1.33 12.95 -5.62
C SER A 126 -0.43 11.71 -5.55
N TYR A 127 -1.03 10.52 -5.77
CA TYR A 127 -0.33 9.26 -5.56
C TYR A 127 0.59 8.93 -6.73
N GLY A 128 1.88 8.77 -6.45
CA GLY A 128 2.82 8.27 -7.43
C GLY A 128 2.99 9.18 -8.66
N ASN A 129 3.22 8.53 -9.80
CA ASN A 129 3.24 9.02 -11.16
C ASN A 129 1.82 9.12 -11.76
N ARG A 130 0.80 8.63 -11.03
CA ARG A 130 -0.60 8.54 -11.46
C ARG A 130 -0.83 7.70 -12.72
N ASP A 131 0.15 6.88 -13.12
CA ASP A 131 0.02 5.99 -14.27
C ASP A 131 -0.64 4.69 -13.82
N ASN A 132 -1.90 4.54 -14.20
CA ASN A 132 -2.76 3.40 -13.85
C ASN A 132 -2.98 2.46 -15.04
N ARG A 133 -2.28 2.68 -16.16
CA ARG A 133 -2.42 1.88 -17.37
C ARG A 133 -1.71 0.54 -17.17
N LYS A 134 -2.02 -0.39 -18.05
CA LYS A 134 -1.19 -1.57 -18.31
C LYS A 134 -0.80 -1.47 -19.77
N HIS A 135 0.47 -1.27 -20.12
CA HIS A 135 0.97 -1.16 -21.52
C HIS A 135 -0.12 -1.17 -22.62
N GLY A 136 -0.73 -0.01 -22.90
CA GLY A 136 -1.74 0.15 -23.96
C GLY A 136 -3.22 -0.13 -23.62
N GLN A 137 -3.57 -0.42 -22.36
CA GLN A 137 -4.95 -0.61 -21.91
C GLN A 137 -5.31 0.26 -20.69
N LYS A 138 -6.52 0.83 -20.67
CA LYS A 138 -7.13 1.54 -19.53
C LYS A 138 -7.66 0.55 -18.50
N ARG A 139 -6.77 -0.20 -17.84
CA ARG A 139 -7.15 -1.12 -16.76
C ARG A 139 -6.12 -1.05 -15.64
N TRP A 140 -6.61 -0.92 -14.41
CA TRP A 140 -5.78 -0.92 -13.22
C TRP A 140 -4.85 -2.14 -13.18
N SER A 141 -3.55 -1.86 -13.04
CA SER A 141 -2.51 -2.84 -12.74
C SER A 141 -1.89 -2.53 -11.37
N ASN A 142 -1.72 -3.57 -10.54
CA ASN A 142 -1.01 -3.46 -9.26
C ASN A 142 0.48 -3.12 -9.42
N THR A 143 1.02 -3.14 -10.64
CA THR A 143 2.46 -3.11 -10.91
C THR A 143 3.01 -1.77 -11.39
N GLU A 144 2.16 -0.77 -11.68
CA GLU A 144 2.61 0.44 -12.41
C GLU A 144 2.44 1.77 -11.64
N LEU A 145 1.62 1.78 -10.59
CA LEU A 145 1.47 2.96 -9.71
C LEU A 145 2.73 3.11 -8.84
N ALA A 146 3.59 4.06 -9.19
CA ALA A 146 4.92 4.27 -8.62
C ALA A 146 5.18 5.74 -8.27
#